data_AF-A0A965V3R6-F1
#
_entry.id   AF-A0A965V3R6-F1
#
_cell.length_a   1.000
_cell.length_b   1.000
_cell.length_c   1.000
_cell.angle_alpha   90.00
_cell.angle_beta   90.00
_cell.angle_gamma   90.00
#
_symmetry.space_group_name_H-M   'P 1'
#
loop_
_entity.id
_entity.type
_entity.pdbx_description
1 polymer ?
#
loop_
_entity_poly.entity_id
_entity_poly.type
_entity_poly.pdbx_seq_one_letter_code
_entity_poly.pdbx_strand_id
1 'polypeptide(L)'
;MKKIITSIFLIFLSFNVFAHGPSPQKVEKSITINASPDKVWAIVKDFGAVQKWIPLVTDSKVEKKGEDTTRILALKSGGKVIERLKGIDEEAMKLKYEIVEG
;
A
#
# COMPACT_ATOMS: atom_id res chain seq x y z
N MET A 1 -44.71 -23.48 24.30
CA MET A 1 -44.46 -22.60 23.13
C MET A 1 -43.53 -21.43 23.46
N LYS A 2 -43.86 -20.54 24.43
CA LYS A 2 -42.98 -19.41 24.82
C LYS A 2 -41.53 -19.83 25.14
N LYS A 3 -41.31 -20.86 25.97
CA LYS A 3 -39.96 -21.34 26.34
C LYS A 3 -39.12 -21.91 25.17
N ILE A 4 -39.79 -22.43 24.14
CA ILE A 4 -39.15 -22.95 22.91
C ILE A 4 -38.75 -21.79 22.00
N ILE A 5 -39.62 -20.77 21.87
CA ILE A 5 -39.35 -19.54 21.13
C ILE A 5 -38.19 -18.76 21.78
N THR A 6 -38.13 -18.70 23.12
CA THR A 6 -37.01 -18.06 23.84
C THR A 6 -35.68 -18.79 23.62
N SER A 7 -35.68 -20.12 23.54
CA SER A 7 -34.45 -20.90 23.32
C SER A 7 -33.91 -20.75 21.89
N ILE A 8 -34.78 -20.66 20.89
CA ILE A 8 -34.38 -20.45 19.48
C ILE A 8 -33.76 -19.05 19.30
N PHE A 9 -34.27 -18.03 20.00
CA PHE A 9 -33.73 -16.67 19.92
C PHE A 9 -32.30 -16.55 20.50
N LEU A 10 -31.97 -17.30 21.57
CA LEU A 10 -30.61 -17.29 22.12
C LEU A 10 -29.57 -17.96 21.21
N ILE A 11 -29.96 -18.99 20.43
CA ILE A 11 -29.05 -19.69 19.52
C ILE A 11 -28.68 -18.82 18.31
N PHE A 12 -29.57 -17.93 17.87
CA PHE A 12 -29.30 -17.00 16.78
C PHE A 12 -28.32 -15.85 17.15
N LEU A 13 -28.17 -15.53 18.44
CA LEU A 13 -27.27 -14.45 18.87
C LEU A 13 -25.78 -14.84 18.75
N SER A 14 -25.45 -16.14 18.76
CA SER A 14 -24.08 -16.65 18.80
C SER A 14 -23.38 -16.74 17.43
N PHE A 15 -24.07 -16.52 16.31
CA PHE A 15 -23.50 -16.67 14.96
C PHE A 15 -22.69 -15.47 14.45
N ASN A 16 -22.56 -14.38 15.21
CA ASN A 16 -21.84 -13.17 14.77
C ASN A 16 -20.33 -13.13 15.10
N VAL A 17 -19.75 -14.19 15.67
CA VAL A 17 -18.37 -14.19 16.18
C VAL A 17 -17.29 -14.32 15.08
N PHE A 18 -17.64 -14.68 13.85
CA PHE A 18 -16.67 -14.91 12.75
C PHE A 18 -16.58 -13.80 11.70
N ALA A 19 -17.08 -12.59 12.01
CA ALA A 19 -17.09 -11.47 11.06
C ALA A 19 -15.86 -10.54 11.14
N HIS A 20 -14.74 -10.95 11.74
CA HIS A 20 -13.50 -10.19 11.56
C HIS A 20 -12.94 -10.54 10.18
N GLY A 21 -12.70 -9.53 9.34
CA GLY A 21 -11.94 -9.73 8.11
C GLY A 21 -10.55 -10.33 8.42
N PRO A 22 -9.84 -10.86 7.41
CA PRO A 22 -8.44 -11.21 7.61
C PRO A 22 -7.68 -10.00 8.16
N SER A 23 -6.81 -10.22 9.13
CA SER A 23 -5.92 -9.15 9.59
C SER A 23 -5.05 -8.67 8.42
N PRO A 24 -4.75 -7.36 8.33
CA PRO A 24 -3.82 -6.85 7.34
C PRO A 24 -2.51 -7.65 7.39
N GLN A 25 -2.13 -8.21 6.25
CA GLN A 25 -0.89 -8.96 6.14
C GLN A 25 0.27 -7.98 5.97
N LYS A 26 1.25 -8.04 6.87
CA LYS A 26 2.48 -7.24 6.77
C LYS A 26 3.58 -8.09 6.15
N VAL A 27 4.18 -7.61 5.07
CA VAL A 27 5.33 -8.24 4.44
C VAL A 27 6.51 -7.29 4.51
N GLU A 28 7.66 -7.79 4.96
CA GLU A 28 8.93 -7.07 4.95
C GLU A 28 9.93 -7.81 4.05
N LYS A 29 10.67 -7.05 3.24
CA LYS A 29 11.71 -7.55 2.34
C LYS A 29 12.93 -6.64 2.48
N SER A 30 14.12 -7.25 2.46
CA SER A 30 15.40 -6.55 2.55
C SER A 30 16.40 -7.16 1.59
N ILE A 31 17.27 -6.32 1.03
CA ILE A 31 18.42 -6.70 0.21
C ILE A 31 19.61 -5.82 0.62
N THR A 32 20.83 -6.34 0.47
CA THR A 32 22.06 -5.57 0.68
C THR A 32 22.54 -5.01 -0.66
N ILE A 33 22.78 -3.69 -0.71
CA ILE A 33 23.33 -3.02 -1.90
C ILE A 33 24.74 -2.54 -1.55
N ASN A 34 25.73 -2.89 -2.37
CA ASN A 34 27.12 -2.44 -2.19
C ASN A 34 27.32 -1.00 -2.70
N ALA A 35 26.68 -0.04 -2.03
CA ALA A 35 26.79 1.39 -2.29
C ALA A 35 26.55 2.17 -0.98
N SER A 36 26.97 3.44 -0.93
CA SER A 36 26.68 4.27 0.23
C SER A 36 25.18 4.56 0.34
N PRO A 37 24.63 4.70 1.56
CA PRO A 37 23.22 5.07 1.76
C PRO A 37 22.82 6.32 0.99
N ASP A 38 23.65 7.37 0.97
CA ASP A 38 23.36 8.61 0.25
C ASP A 38 23.14 8.41 -1.25
N LYS A 39 23.95 7.54 -1.88
CA LYS A 39 23.82 7.24 -3.31
C LYS A 39 22.53 6.49 -3.61
N VAL A 40 22.16 5.55 -2.75
CA VAL A 40 20.89 4.82 -2.88
C VAL A 40 19.72 5.77 -2.62
N TRP A 41 19.79 6.58 -1.57
CA TRP A 41 18.77 7.53 -1.18
C TRP A 41 18.49 8.55 -2.28
N ALA A 42 19.54 9.10 -2.92
CA ALA A 42 19.41 10.01 -4.05
C ALA A 42 18.60 9.43 -5.23
N ILE A 43 18.55 8.11 -5.38
CA ILE A 43 17.75 7.42 -6.41
C ILE A 43 16.33 7.17 -5.91
N VAL A 44 16.17 6.58 -4.72
CA VAL A 44 14.87 6.11 -4.25
C VAL A 44 13.96 7.23 -3.72
N LYS A 45 14.53 8.36 -3.28
CA LYS A 45 13.75 9.51 -2.77
C LYS A 45 12.92 10.21 -3.85
N ASP A 46 13.31 10.06 -5.11
CA ASP A 46 12.57 10.63 -6.24
C ASP A 46 11.30 9.80 -6.49
N PHE A 47 10.22 10.22 -5.84
CA PHE A 47 8.90 9.60 -5.97
C PHE A 47 8.42 9.55 -7.43
N GLY A 48 8.81 10.51 -8.27
CA GLY A 48 8.38 10.58 -9.67
C GLY A 48 9.18 9.70 -10.63
N ALA A 49 10.41 9.32 -10.28
CA ALA A 49 11.32 8.61 -11.18
C ALA A 49 11.46 7.10 -10.90
N VAL A 50 10.42 6.48 -10.37
CA VAL A 50 10.43 5.06 -9.96
C VAL A 50 10.72 4.08 -11.11
N GLN A 51 10.34 4.43 -12.33
CA GLN A 51 10.64 3.68 -13.56
C GLN A 51 12.14 3.50 -13.82
N LYS A 52 13.01 4.34 -13.21
CA LYS A 52 14.46 4.20 -13.34
C LYS A 52 15.02 3.00 -12.58
N TRP A 53 14.30 2.48 -11.58
CA TRP A 53 14.82 1.43 -10.70
C TRP A 53 13.82 0.29 -10.40
N ILE A 54 12.52 0.47 -10.65
CA ILE A 54 11.54 -0.63 -10.62
C ILE A 54 11.35 -1.19 -12.05
N PRO A 55 11.86 -2.39 -12.36
CA PRO A 55 11.86 -2.91 -13.73
C PRO A 55 10.48 -3.17 -14.34
N LEU A 56 9.42 -3.23 -13.53
CA LEU A 56 8.05 -3.51 -13.98
C LEU A 56 7.33 -2.26 -14.48
N VAL A 57 7.82 -1.07 -14.13
CA VAL A 57 7.21 0.23 -14.48
C VAL A 57 7.86 0.76 -15.76
N THR A 58 7.04 1.12 -16.75
CA THR A 58 7.51 1.71 -18.01
C THR A 58 7.44 3.23 -18.01
N ASP A 59 6.48 3.81 -17.29
CA ASP A 59 6.30 5.25 -17.19
C ASP A 59 5.70 5.63 -15.83
N SER A 60 5.96 6.87 -15.41
CA SER A 60 5.49 7.43 -14.15
C SER A 60 5.13 8.90 -14.35
N LYS A 61 3.86 9.23 -14.15
CA LYS A 61 3.35 10.60 -14.26
C LYS A 61 2.93 11.10 -12.89
N VAL A 62 3.61 12.13 -12.38
CA VAL A 62 3.26 12.78 -11.11
C VAL A 62 2.14 13.80 -11.34
N GLU A 63 1.13 13.77 -10.47
CA GLU A 63 0.04 14.73 -10.44
C GLU A 63 -0.10 15.31 -9.03
N LYS A 64 -0.46 16.59 -8.95
CA LYS A 64 -0.71 17.28 -7.67
C LYS A 64 -2.13 17.82 -7.66
N LYS A 65 -2.91 17.46 -6.63
CA LYS A 65 -4.29 17.90 -6.45
C LYS A 65 -4.49 18.38 -5.02
N GLY A 66 -4.50 19.70 -4.83
CA GLY A 66 -4.47 20.29 -3.49
C GLY A 66 -3.19 19.93 -2.77
N GLU A 67 -3.32 19.33 -1.58
CA GLU A 67 -2.20 18.85 -0.77
C GLU A 67 -1.71 17.45 -1.19
N ASP A 68 -2.54 16.70 -1.91
CA ASP A 68 -2.20 15.35 -2.36
C ASP A 68 -1.24 15.40 -3.55
N THR A 69 -0.20 14.57 -3.49
CA THR A 69 0.68 14.24 -4.62
C THR A 69 0.52 12.77 -4.95
N THR A 70 0.17 12.45 -6.19
CA THR A 70 0.01 11.09 -6.69
C THR A 70 0.97 10.82 -7.86
N ARG A 71 1.26 9.55 -8.12
CA ARG A 71 1.89 9.11 -9.36
C ARG A 71 1.04 8.04 -10.02
N ILE A 72 0.91 8.14 -11.35
CA ILE A 72 0.26 7.14 -12.19
C ILE A 72 1.38 6.34 -12.86
N LEU A 73 1.47 5.06 -12.54
CA LEU A 73 2.46 4.13 -13.07
C LEU A 73 1.85 3.34 -14.22
N ALA A 74 2.52 3.31 -15.37
CA ALA A 74 2.23 2.36 -16.43
C ALA A 74 3.10 1.10 -16.23
N LEU A 75 2.49 -0.08 -16.26
CA LEU A 75 3.19 -1.35 -16.12
C LEU A 75 3.51 -1.96 -17.48
N LYS A 76 4.60 -2.74 -17.53
CA LYS A 76 4.95 -3.54 -18.71
C LYS A 76 3.85 -4.50 -19.16
N SER A 77 2.99 -4.94 -18.25
CA SER A 77 1.83 -5.81 -18.53
C SER A 77 0.64 -5.07 -19.17
N GLY A 78 0.71 -3.74 -19.32
CA GLY A 78 -0.36 -2.90 -19.86
C GLY A 78 -1.32 -2.33 -18.82
N GLY A 79 -1.22 -2.76 -17.55
CA GLY A 79 -2.00 -2.20 -16.44
C GLY A 79 -1.49 -0.85 -15.93
N LYS A 80 -2.27 -0.22 -15.06
CA LYS A 80 -1.88 1.02 -14.37
C LYS A 80 -2.03 0.86 -12.87
N VAL A 81 -1.15 1.52 -12.11
CA VAL A 81 -1.26 1.63 -10.66
C VAL A 81 -1.18 3.10 -10.30
N ILE A 82 -2.08 3.57 -9.42
CA ILE A 82 -2.03 4.93 -8.88
C ILE A 82 -1.56 4.84 -7.44
N GLU A 83 -0.54 5.62 -7.11
CA GLU A 83 0.01 5.67 -5.76
C GLU A 83 0.01 7.10 -5.23
N ARG A 84 -0.36 7.28 -3.96
CA ARG A 84 -0.32 8.56 -3.24
C ARG A 84 0.95 8.63 -2.38
N LEU A 85 1.66 9.75 -2.45
CA LEU A 85 2.79 10.04 -1.57
C LEU A 85 2.27 10.27 -0.13
N LYS A 86 2.87 9.56 0.84
CA LYS A 86 2.53 9.71 2.27
C LYS A 86 3.60 10.43 3.07
N GLY A 87 4.82 10.50 2.57
CA GLY A 87 5.89 11.28 3.17
C GLY A 87 7.27 10.88 2.68
N ILE A 88 8.18 11.84 2.76
CA ILE A 88 9.62 11.67 2.56
C ILE A 88 10.29 12.18 3.83
N ASP A 89 11.04 11.31 4.49
CA ASP A 89 11.83 11.63 5.67
C ASP A 89 13.30 11.54 5.27
N GLU A 90 13.98 12.69 5.25
CA GLU A 90 15.37 12.80 4.81
C GLU A 90 16.34 12.26 5.84
N GLU A 91 16.06 12.45 7.13
CA GLU A 91 16.92 11.99 8.22
C GLU A 91 16.87 10.47 8.34
N ALA A 92 15.65 9.90 8.28
CA ALA A 92 15.46 8.45 8.33
C ALA A 92 15.66 7.75 6.98
N MET A 93 15.95 8.48 5.90
CA MET A 93 16.01 7.98 4.51
C MET A 93 14.80 7.10 4.15
N LYS A 94 13.58 7.60 4.41
CA LYS A 94 12.34 6.84 4.32
C LYS A 94 11.35 7.48 3.36
N LEU A 95 11.03 6.77 2.28
CA LEU A 95 9.90 7.07 1.40
C LEU A 95 8.69 6.23 1.81
N LYS A 96 7.54 6.86 2.01
CA LYS A 96 6.26 6.17 2.25
C LYS A 96 5.25 6.54 1.15
N TYR A 97 4.59 5.54 0.61
CA TYR A 97 3.51 5.70 -0.36
C TYR A 97 2.43 4.63 -0.14
N GLU A 98 1.28 4.85 -0.75
CA GLU A 98 0.08 4.02 -0.65
C GLU A 98 -0.47 3.79 -2.06
N ILE A 99 -0.75 2.54 -2.44
CA ILE A 99 -1.51 2.24 -3.66
C ILE A 99 -2.97 2.61 -3.41
N VAL A 100 -3.53 3.47 -4.24
CA VAL A 100 -4.93 3.91 -4.16
C VAL A 100 -5.82 3.26 -5.22
N GLU A 101 -5.23 2.79 -6.32
CA GLU A 101 -5.91 2.08 -7.42
C GLU A 101 -4.89 1.20 -8.16
N GLY A 102 -5.30 0.02 -8.66
CA GLY A 102 -4.43 -0.91 -9.40
C GLY A 102 -5.18 -2.08 -10.02
#